data_AF-U2E2V7-F1
#
_entry.id   AF-U2E2V7-F1
#
_cell.length_a   1.000
_cell.length_b   1.000
_cell.length_c   1.000
_cell.angle_alpha   90.00
_cell.angle_beta   90.00
_cell.angle_gamma   90.00
#
_symmetry.space_group_name_H-M   'P 1'
#
loop_
_entity.id
_entity.type
_entity.pdbx_description
1 polymer ?
#
loop_
_entity_poly.entity_id
_entity_poly.type
_entity_poly.pdbx_seq_one_letter_code
_entity_poly.pdbx_strand_id
1 'polypeptide(L)'
;MLLWVLYPNTMAQDKDYKTITTIIYVSGDSPAERKDDLRTCLKHATHHTGETWLTEPSLTKNTDNATEAIENETPGNSVTIEEGDWHPPINQLLICHDKTTTKNGLDGMMQGATKSNQPYSLIVVHPDELIDRANGAERIQELVDCAVDVHLAEAGMVVTSGTAIKGATKRALTTLSDALHPSHDHDTDATYAWSGGRPPLGFEVDGGRLVETDEYDRICTVLQQVRDSETSKRRAAKRLGCSRGTIINALEDRPSMYGLV
;
A
#
# COMPACT_ATOMS: atom_id res chain seq x y z
N MET A 1 -18.75 11.02 -6.05
CA MET A 1 -19.11 10.15 -7.18
C MET A 1 -18.44 10.74 -8.43
N LEU A 2 -17.16 10.45 -8.62
CA LEU A 2 -16.38 10.88 -9.78
C LEU A 2 -16.28 9.68 -10.73
N LEU A 3 -16.82 9.86 -11.94
CA LEU A 3 -16.78 8.88 -13.00
C LEU A 3 -15.36 8.91 -13.59
N TRP A 4 -14.56 7.89 -13.29
CA TRP A 4 -13.32 7.61 -14.02
C TRP A 4 -13.68 7.28 -15.45
N VAL A 5 -13.49 8.26 -16.32
CA VAL A 5 -13.62 8.09 -17.76
C VAL A 5 -12.20 8.27 -18.28
N LEU A 6 -11.51 7.16 -18.53
CA LEU A 6 -10.33 7.11 -19.39
C LEU A 6 -10.78 7.40 -20.84
N TYR A 7 -11.33 8.59 -21.08
CA TYR A 7 -11.56 9.12 -22.42
C TYR A 7 -10.78 10.41 -22.59
N PRO A 8 -10.21 10.62 -23.79
CA PRO A 8 -9.33 11.73 -24.05
C PRO A 8 -10.11 13.03 -23.91
N ASN A 9 -9.55 13.94 -23.15
CA ASN A 9 -10.06 15.26 -22.90
C ASN A 9 -10.35 15.96 -24.23
N THR A 10 -11.62 16.20 -24.54
CA THR A 10 -12.03 17.05 -25.66
C THR A 10 -11.61 18.49 -25.38
N MET A 11 -10.88 19.08 -26.33
CA MET A 11 -10.38 20.47 -26.40
C MET A 11 -8.90 20.70 -26.04
N ALA A 12 -8.01 20.09 -26.82
CA ALA A 12 -6.78 20.73 -27.29
C ALA A 12 -6.48 20.18 -28.70
N GLN A 13 -5.95 21.00 -29.60
CA GLN A 13 -5.60 20.63 -30.97
C GLN A 13 -4.79 19.32 -31.02
N ASP A 14 -5.26 18.35 -31.81
CA ASP A 14 -4.52 17.35 -32.61
C ASP A 14 -3.18 16.83 -32.03
N LYS A 15 -3.16 16.43 -30.76
CA LYS A 15 -2.02 15.76 -30.15
C LYS A 15 -2.31 14.27 -30.08
N ASP A 16 -1.47 13.48 -30.73
CA ASP A 16 -1.49 12.02 -30.64
C ASP A 16 -0.79 11.62 -29.34
N TYR A 17 -1.57 11.15 -28.36
CA TYR A 17 -1.08 10.74 -27.05
C TYR A 17 -1.00 9.23 -26.96
N LYS A 18 0.06 8.73 -26.33
CA LYS A 18 0.14 7.33 -25.95
C LYS A 18 -0.91 7.05 -24.87
N THR A 19 -1.54 5.88 -24.91
CA THR A 19 -2.40 5.42 -23.82
C THR A 19 -1.61 5.43 -22.50
N ILE A 20 -2.19 6.03 -21.47
CA ILE A 20 -1.62 6.03 -20.13
C ILE A 20 -1.51 4.58 -19.66
N THR A 21 -0.29 4.11 -19.47
CA THR A 21 0.04 2.73 -19.09
C THR A 21 0.76 2.67 -17.75
N THR A 22 1.06 3.83 -17.14
CA THR A 22 1.71 3.92 -15.84
C THR A 22 1.00 4.98 -15.00
N ILE A 23 0.63 4.60 -13.78
CA ILE A 23 0.04 5.46 -12.75
C ILE A 23 0.99 5.49 -11.56
N ILE A 24 1.24 6.67 -11.01
CA ILE A 24 2.01 6.87 -9.79
C ILE A 24 1.05 7.30 -8.70
N TYR A 25 1.17 6.70 -7.51
CA TYR A 25 0.49 7.18 -6.32
C TYR A 25 1.52 7.61 -5.28
N VAL A 26 1.32 8.82 -4.75
CA VAL A 26 2.14 9.41 -3.68
C VAL A 26 1.25 9.92 -2.56
N SER A 27 1.67 9.70 -1.32
CA SER A 27 1.05 10.28 -0.14
C SER A 27 2.15 10.96 0.69
N GLY A 28 1.77 11.65 1.76
CA GLY A 28 2.73 12.30 2.66
C GLY A 28 2.09 13.43 3.43
N ASP A 29 2.69 13.81 4.55
CA ASP A 29 2.23 14.90 5.39
C ASP A 29 2.80 16.25 4.93
N SER A 30 3.97 16.23 4.30
CA SER A 30 4.64 17.44 3.83
C SER A 30 4.84 17.48 2.30
N PRO A 31 4.92 18.67 1.70
CA PRO A 31 5.28 18.82 0.29
C PRO A 31 6.67 18.26 -0.04
N ALA A 32 7.61 18.33 0.93
CA ALA A 32 8.97 17.82 0.74
C ALA A 32 9.00 16.29 0.65
N GLU A 33 8.25 15.62 1.52
CA GLU A 33 8.07 14.16 1.51
C GLU A 33 7.41 13.68 0.21
N ARG A 34 6.27 14.28 -0.18
CA ARG A 34 5.61 13.95 -1.47
C ARG A 34 6.54 14.16 -2.67
N LYS A 35 7.39 15.18 -2.62
CA LYS A 35 8.38 15.45 -3.68
C LYS A 35 9.45 14.36 -3.76
N ASP A 36 10.00 13.95 -2.63
CA ASP A 36 11.02 12.91 -2.56
C ASP A 36 10.45 11.55 -3.00
N ASP A 37 9.22 11.25 -2.57
CA ASP A 37 8.46 10.08 -2.98
C ASP A 37 8.18 10.06 -4.48
N LEU A 38 7.69 11.19 -4.99
CA LEU A 38 7.44 11.33 -6.43
C LEU A 38 8.72 11.16 -7.24
N ARG A 39 9.83 11.73 -6.78
CA ARG A 39 11.14 11.55 -7.43
C ARG A 39 11.56 10.08 -7.44
N THR A 40 11.30 9.36 -6.36
CA THR A 40 11.58 7.91 -6.25
C THR A 40 10.72 7.12 -7.24
N CYS A 41 9.41 7.39 -7.32
CA CYS A 41 8.50 6.78 -8.29
C CYS A 41 8.90 7.05 -9.74
N LEU A 42 9.25 8.30 -10.07
CA LEU A 42 9.66 8.67 -11.43
C LEU A 42 10.97 7.98 -11.85
N LYS A 43 11.94 7.86 -10.92
CA LYS A 43 13.14 7.05 -11.15
C LYS A 43 12.83 5.57 -11.28
N HIS A 44 11.82 5.05 -10.58
CA HIS A 44 11.42 3.66 -10.75
C HIS A 44 10.82 3.44 -12.14
N ALA A 45 9.96 4.35 -12.58
CA ALA A 45 9.31 4.32 -13.89
C ALA A 45 10.34 4.28 -15.04
N THR A 46 11.42 5.06 -14.95
CA THR A 46 12.48 5.05 -15.99
C THR A 46 13.12 3.68 -16.17
N HIS A 47 13.29 2.93 -15.09
CA HIS A 47 13.99 1.65 -15.12
C HIS A 47 13.06 0.46 -15.35
N HIS A 48 11.79 0.56 -14.94
CA HIS A 48 10.91 -0.60 -14.84
C HIS A 48 9.66 -0.55 -15.70
N THR A 49 9.18 0.62 -16.12
CA THR A 49 7.93 0.74 -16.93
C THR A 49 8.19 1.27 -18.34
N GLY A 50 9.46 1.50 -18.71
CA GLY A 50 9.85 1.92 -20.06
C GLY A 50 9.69 3.43 -20.31
N GLU A 51 9.57 4.24 -19.26
CA GLU A 51 9.46 5.70 -19.35
C GLU A 51 10.84 6.34 -19.54
N THR A 52 11.52 5.98 -20.63
CA THR A 52 12.90 6.39 -20.92
C THR A 52 13.06 7.88 -21.22
N TRP A 53 11.96 8.62 -21.37
CA TRP A 53 11.95 10.08 -21.56
C TRP A 53 12.16 10.86 -20.24
N LEU A 54 12.04 10.20 -19.09
CA LEU A 54 12.30 10.75 -17.76
C LEU A 54 13.79 10.69 -17.37
N THR A 55 14.70 11.13 -18.24
CA THR A 55 16.14 11.20 -17.94
C THR A 55 16.54 12.54 -17.32
N GLU A 56 17.68 12.64 -16.63
CA GLU A 56 18.17 13.97 -16.26
C GLU A 56 18.54 14.78 -17.52
N PRO A 57 18.20 16.09 -17.58
CA PRO A 57 17.62 16.93 -16.53
C PRO A 57 16.07 16.97 -16.48
N SER A 58 15.39 16.27 -17.40
CA SER A 58 13.92 16.27 -17.49
C SER A 58 13.28 15.68 -16.22
N LEU A 59 13.89 14.65 -15.63
CA LEU A 59 13.43 14.05 -14.37
C LEU A 59 13.28 15.07 -13.24
N THR A 60 14.30 15.90 -13.00
CA THR A 60 14.27 16.93 -11.96
C THR A 60 13.19 17.97 -12.24
N LYS A 61 13.13 18.47 -13.48
CA LYS A 61 12.10 19.43 -13.90
C LYS A 61 10.68 18.86 -13.76
N ASN A 62 10.46 17.61 -14.16
CA ASN A 62 9.16 16.96 -14.06
C ASN A 62 8.76 16.70 -12.61
N THR A 63 9.73 16.34 -11.75
CA THR A 63 9.50 16.23 -10.31
C THR A 63 9.02 17.57 -9.73
N ASP A 64 9.73 18.66 -10.03
CA ASP A 64 9.41 19.99 -9.52
C ASP A 64 8.02 20.46 -9.99
N ASN A 65 7.77 20.38 -11.31
CA ASN A 65 6.49 20.78 -11.91
C ASN A 65 5.32 19.96 -11.37
N ALA A 66 5.49 18.64 -11.26
CA ALA A 66 4.45 17.76 -10.78
C ALA A 66 4.16 17.99 -9.29
N THR A 67 5.20 18.22 -8.48
CA THR A 67 5.03 18.59 -7.07
C THR A 67 4.23 19.88 -6.96
N GLU A 68 4.62 20.93 -7.70
CA GLU A 68 3.88 22.20 -7.70
C GLU A 68 2.41 22.01 -8.11
N ALA A 69 2.15 21.19 -9.13
CA ALA A 69 0.78 20.89 -9.55
C ALA A 69 -0.02 20.13 -8.47
N ILE A 70 0.58 19.12 -7.84
CA ILE A 70 -0.03 18.33 -6.75
C ILE A 70 -0.38 19.22 -5.55
N GLU A 71 0.51 20.15 -5.17
CA GLU A 71 0.27 21.05 -4.03
C GLU A 71 -0.84 22.07 -4.29
N ASN A 72 -1.10 22.41 -5.56
CA ASN A 72 -2.18 23.30 -5.96
C ASN A 72 -3.48 22.56 -6.29
N GLU A 73 -3.48 21.23 -6.24
CA GLU A 73 -4.61 20.37 -6.57
C GLU A 73 -5.24 19.80 -5.29
N THR A 74 -6.53 19.44 -5.38
CA THR A 74 -7.25 18.86 -4.24
C THR A 74 -6.83 17.41 -4.03
N PRO A 75 -6.45 16.99 -2.80
CA PRO A 75 -6.15 15.59 -2.50
C PRO A 75 -7.26 14.65 -2.97
N GLY A 76 -6.87 13.58 -3.66
CA GLY A 76 -7.75 12.64 -4.32
C GLY A 76 -8.01 12.92 -5.80
N ASN A 77 -7.60 14.07 -6.31
CA ASN A 77 -7.54 14.32 -7.75
C ASN A 77 -6.19 13.84 -8.32
N SER A 78 -6.11 13.82 -9.65
CA SER A 78 -4.93 13.36 -10.37
C SER A 78 -4.32 14.46 -11.23
N VAL A 79 -3.01 14.54 -11.25
CA VAL A 79 -2.22 15.40 -12.14
C VAL A 79 -1.64 14.56 -13.27
N THR A 80 -1.59 15.08 -14.49
CA THR A 80 -0.91 14.41 -15.61
C THR A 80 0.40 15.12 -15.94
N ILE A 81 1.47 14.37 -16.13
CA ILE A 81 2.72 14.88 -16.71
C ILE A 81 2.92 14.33 -18.12
N GLU A 82 3.55 15.14 -18.98
CA GLU A 82 3.71 14.86 -20.40
C GLU A 82 5.18 14.99 -20.81
N GLU A 83 5.58 14.23 -21.83
CA GLU A 83 6.90 14.35 -22.42
C GLU A 83 7.11 15.72 -23.09
N GLY A 84 8.15 16.42 -22.64
CA GLY A 84 8.41 17.80 -23.05
C GLY A 84 8.92 18.00 -24.49
N ASP A 85 9.44 16.95 -25.13
CA ASP A 85 10.01 17.04 -26.49
C ASP A 85 8.99 16.75 -27.60
N TRP A 86 7.72 16.51 -27.24
CA TRP A 86 6.54 16.44 -28.11
C TRP A 86 6.69 15.57 -29.38
N HIS A 87 7.43 14.47 -29.32
CA HIS A 87 7.44 13.50 -30.42
C HIS A 87 6.19 12.62 -30.33
N PRO A 88 5.26 12.66 -31.31
CA PRO A 88 4.07 11.83 -31.25
C PRO A 88 4.40 10.33 -31.48
N PRO A 89 3.75 9.40 -30.76
CA PRO A 89 2.76 9.66 -29.71
C PRO A 89 3.42 10.15 -28.40
N ILE A 90 2.87 11.22 -27.82
CA ILE A 90 3.43 11.87 -26.62
C ILE A 90 3.23 10.95 -25.42
N ASN A 91 4.31 10.66 -24.68
CA ASN A 91 4.22 9.88 -23.45
C ASN A 91 3.55 10.69 -22.33
N GLN A 92 2.74 10.02 -21.51
CA GLN A 92 2.01 10.61 -20.39
C GLN A 92 2.04 9.70 -19.18
N LEU A 93 2.08 10.30 -17.99
CA LEU A 93 1.92 9.62 -16.70
C LEU A 93 0.84 10.29 -15.88
N LEU A 94 0.05 9.48 -15.21
CA LEU A 94 -0.95 9.95 -14.25
C LEU A 94 -0.37 9.88 -12.84
N ILE A 95 -0.51 10.95 -12.06
CA ILE A 95 -0.08 11.01 -10.68
C ILE A 95 -1.32 11.24 -9.82
N CYS A 96 -1.66 10.25 -9.01
CA CYS A 96 -2.67 10.35 -7.96
C CYS A 96 -1.96 10.77 -6.67
N HIS A 97 -2.60 11.64 -5.88
CA HIS A 97 -2.03 12.07 -4.62
C HIS A 97 -3.06 12.16 -3.50
N ASP A 98 -2.57 11.98 -2.28
CA ASP A 98 -3.33 12.15 -1.04
C ASP A 98 -2.45 12.82 0.03
N LYS A 99 -3.07 13.19 1.15
CA LYS A 99 -2.36 13.35 2.43
C LYS A 99 -2.39 12.00 3.15
N THR A 100 -1.45 11.69 4.04
CA THR A 100 -1.46 10.44 4.84
C THR A 100 -2.79 10.16 5.54
N THR A 101 -3.49 11.21 5.99
CA THR A 101 -4.81 11.13 6.63
C THR A 101 -5.99 10.89 5.67
N THR A 102 -5.77 10.94 4.36
CA THR A 102 -6.79 10.70 3.33
C THR A 102 -6.36 9.57 2.40
N LYS A 103 -7.32 8.86 1.81
CA LYS A 103 -7.05 7.80 0.82
C LYS A 103 -7.97 7.93 -0.40
N ASN A 104 -8.43 9.14 -0.69
CA ASN A 104 -9.43 9.36 -1.74
C ASN A 104 -8.85 9.06 -3.14
N GLY A 105 -7.59 9.42 -3.36
CA GLY A 105 -6.89 9.18 -4.62
C GLY A 105 -6.59 7.70 -4.79
N LEU A 106 -6.17 7.04 -3.71
CA LEU A 106 -5.96 5.60 -3.68
C LEU A 106 -7.26 4.84 -3.96
N ASP A 107 -8.33 5.13 -3.22
CA ASP A 107 -9.63 4.48 -3.37
C ASP A 107 -10.23 4.72 -4.76
N GLY A 108 -10.06 5.95 -5.29
CA GLY A 108 -10.45 6.31 -6.64
C GLY A 108 -9.74 5.46 -7.69
N MET A 109 -8.43 5.31 -7.55
CA MET A 109 -7.61 4.48 -8.42
C MET A 109 -7.97 2.99 -8.31
N MET A 110 -8.15 2.45 -7.11
CA MET A 110 -8.61 1.06 -6.90
C MET A 110 -9.96 0.81 -7.59
N GLN A 111 -10.89 1.76 -7.46
CA GLN A 111 -12.17 1.69 -8.16
C GLN A 111 -12.01 1.82 -9.68
N GLY A 112 -11.05 2.60 -10.15
CA GLY A 112 -10.69 2.70 -11.57
C GLY A 112 -10.17 1.37 -12.11
N ALA A 113 -9.26 0.71 -11.39
CA ALA A 113 -8.70 -0.59 -11.73
C ALA A 113 -9.80 -1.65 -11.90
N THR A 114 -10.70 -1.74 -10.93
CA THR A 114 -11.78 -2.74 -10.94
C THR A 114 -12.81 -2.51 -12.05
N LYS A 115 -12.96 -1.27 -12.53
CA LYS A 115 -13.84 -0.92 -13.65
C LYS A 115 -13.16 -1.04 -15.01
N SER A 116 -11.84 -0.87 -15.05
CA SER A 116 -11.03 -0.85 -16.26
C SER A 116 -10.20 -2.12 -16.33
N ASN A 117 -10.57 -3.06 -17.20
CA ASN A 117 -9.75 -4.24 -17.48
C ASN A 117 -8.58 -3.93 -18.43
N GLN A 118 -8.10 -2.68 -18.45
CA GLN A 118 -6.96 -2.26 -19.25
C GLN A 118 -5.68 -2.48 -18.44
N PRO A 119 -4.65 -3.10 -19.02
CA PRO A 119 -3.41 -3.33 -18.31
C PRO A 119 -2.63 -2.03 -18.11
N TYR A 120 -2.14 -1.81 -16.89
CA TYR A 120 -1.23 -0.72 -16.57
C TYR A 120 -0.33 -1.05 -15.36
N SER A 121 0.75 -0.30 -15.20
CA SER A 121 1.63 -0.36 -14.04
C SER A 121 1.21 0.68 -13.00
N LEU A 122 1.00 0.26 -11.77
CA LEU A 122 0.86 1.15 -10.61
C LEU A 122 2.19 1.20 -9.85
N ILE A 123 2.71 2.40 -9.64
CA ILE A 123 3.89 2.63 -8.81
C ILE A 123 3.49 3.35 -7.52
N VAL A 124 3.78 2.72 -6.39
CA VAL A 124 3.71 3.32 -5.05
C VAL A 124 5.11 3.32 -4.45
N VAL A 125 5.41 4.30 -3.59
CA VAL A 125 6.70 4.31 -2.88
C VAL A 125 6.69 3.26 -1.79
N HIS A 126 5.74 3.41 -0.86
CA HIS A 126 5.67 2.62 0.35
C HIS A 126 4.64 1.47 0.21
N PRO A 127 5.04 0.22 0.56
CA PRO A 127 4.14 -0.94 0.62
C PRO A 127 2.92 -0.79 1.51
N ASP A 128 3.00 0.00 2.58
CA ASP A 128 1.94 0.22 3.58
C ASP A 128 0.71 0.94 3.03
N GLU A 129 0.88 1.63 1.91
CA GLU A 129 -0.22 2.19 1.13
C GLU A 129 -1.21 1.13 0.65
N LEU A 130 -0.69 -0.06 0.33
CA LEU A 130 -1.45 -1.17 -0.22
C LEU A 130 -1.53 -2.37 0.74
N ILE A 131 -0.69 -2.40 1.77
CA ILE A 131 -0.63 -3.47 2.76
C ILE A 131 -0.92 -2.87 4.13
N ASP A 132 -2.06 -3.25 4.71
CA ASP A 132 -2.43 -2.80 6.04
C ASP A 132 -2.70 -3.99 6.97
N ARG A 133 -2.72 -3.75 8.29
CA ARG A 133 -2.98 -4.81 9.28
C ARG A 133 -4.39 -5.41 9.16
N ALA A 134 -5.37 -4.65 8.66
CA ALA A 134 -6.77 -5.06 8.61
C ALA A 134 -7.08 -5.96 7.41
N ASN A 135 -6.42 -5.75 6.28
CA ASN A 135 -6.68 -6.37 4.99
C ASN A 135 -5.45 -7.14 4.45
N GLY A 136 -4.29 -7.03 5.10
CA GLY A 136 -3.04 -7.63 4.62
C GLY A 136 -2.72 -7.17 3.19
N ALA A 137 -2.38 -8.11 2.31
CA ALA A 137 -2.07 -7.85 0.91
C ALA A 137 -3.28 -7.95 -0.04
N GLU A 138 -4.52 -7.88 0.46
CA GLU A 138 -5.73 -8.04 -0.34
C GLU A 138 -5.87 -6.97 -1.44
N ARG A 139 -5.52 -5.71 -1.16
CA ARG A 139 -5.55 -4.64 -2.20
C ARG A 139 -4.60 -4.94 -3.36
N ILE A 140 -3.41 -5.47 -3.07
CA ILE A 140 -2.47 -5.89 -4.12
C ILE A 140 -3.08 -7.05 -4.91
N GLN A 141 -3.74 -8.01 -4.24
CA GLN A 141 -4.41 -9.14 -4.90
C GLN A 141 -5.50 -8.64 -5.85
N GLU A 142 -6.34 -7.70 -5.43
CA GLU A 142 -7.38 -7.09 -6.25
C GLU A 142 -6.80 -6.40 -7.50
N LEU A 143 -5.71 -5.66 -7.35
CA LEU A 143 -5.03 -4.97 -8.46
C LEU A 143 -4.46 -5.97 -9.48
N VAL A 144 -3.73 -6.98 -9.02
CA VAL A 144 -3.12 -7.97 -9.93
C VAL A 144 -4.16 -8.83 -10.64
N ASP A 145 -5.32 -9.05 -10.02
CA ASP A 145 -6.46 -9.72 -10.65
C ASP A 145 -7.14 -8.84 -11.72
N CYS A 146 -6.97 -7.51 -11.64
CA CYS A 146 -7.49 -6.53 -12.61
C CYS A 146 -6.46 -6.13 -13.69
N ALA A 147 -5.48 -6.98 -13.99
CA ALA A 147 -4.42 -6.72 -14.98
C ALA A 147 -3.47 -5.55 -14.63
N VAL A 148 -3.34 -5.22 -13.34
CA VAL A 148 -2.41 -4.17 -12.89
C VAL A 148 -1.10 -4.79 -12.37
N ASP A 149 0.03 -4.31 -12.87
CA ASP A 149 1.34 -4.61 -12.29
C ASP A 149 1.61 -3.64 -11.14
N VAL A 150 1.90 -4.15 -9.94
CA VAL A 150 2.12 -3.31 -8.75
C VAL A 150 3.61 -3.21 -8.44
N HIS A 151 4.13 -1.99 -8.50
CA HIS A 151 5.53 -1.65 -8.24
C HIS A 151 5.65 -0.97 -6.88
N LEU A 152 6.44 -1.56 -5.98
CA LEU A 152 6.82 -0.98 -4.70
C LEU A 152 8.22 -0.38 -4.86
N ALA A 153 8.30 0.91 -5.13
CA ALA A 153 9.50 1.57 -5.63
C ALA A 153 10.65 1.51 -4.63
N GLU A 154 10.39 1.79 -3.34
CA GLU A 154 11.42 1.76 -2.31
C GLU A 154 11.95 0.34 -2.06
N ALA A 155 11.05 -0.65 -2.09
CA ALA A 155 11.42 -2.06 -1.91
C ALA A 155 12.05 -2.68 -3.17
N GLY A 156 12.06 -1.97 -4.31
CA GLY A 156 12.53 -2.49 -5.59
C GLY A 156 11.77 -3.75 -6.05
N MET A 157 10.52 -3.91 -5.62
CA MET A 157 9.72 -5.11 -5.86
C MET A 157 8.61 -4.84 -6.86
N VAL A 158 8.33 -5.83 -7.71
CA VAL A 158 7.19 -5.80 -8.64
C VAL A 158 6.36 -7.06 -8.45
N VAL A 159 5.05 -6.87 -8.28
CA VAL A 159 4.06 -7.95 -8.28
C VAL A 159 3.29 -7.86 -9.60
N THR A 160 3.59 -8.78 -10.50
CA THR A 160 2.99 -8.81 -11.84
C THR A 160 1.54 -9.27 -11.80
N SER A 161 0.71 -8.65 -12.63
CA SER A 161 -0.67 -9.05 -12.91
C SER A 161 -0.82 -10.56 -13.17
N GLY A 162 -1.94 -11.12 -12.71
CA GLY A 162 -2.22 -12.55 -12.77
C GLY A 162 -1.38 -13.43 -11.82
N THR A 163 -0.46 -12.84 -11.03
CA THR A 163 0.29 -13.58 -10.02
C THR A 163 -0.57 -13.82 -8.78
N ALA A 164 -0.74 -15.09 -8.39
CA ALA A 164 -1.42 -15.42 -7.14
C ALA A 164 -0.57 -15.01 -5.92
N ILE A 165 -1.12 -14.18 -5.03
CA ILE A 165 -0.45 -13.74 -3.80
C ILE A 165 -0.64 -14.80 -2.71
N LYS A 166 0.18 -15.86 -2.80
CA LYS A 166 0.17 -16.99 -1.84
C LYS A 166 1.59 -17.37 -1.45
N GLY A 167 1.71 -18.12 -0.35
CA GLY A 167 2.97 -18.74 0.08
C GLY A 167 4.10 -17.72 0.22
N ALA A 168 5.14 -17.84 -0.61
CA ALA A 168 6.34 -17.02 -0.52
C ALA A 168 6.09 -15.54 -0.82
N THR A 169 5.28 -15.20 -1.83
CA THR A 169 4.97 -13.81 -2.20
C THR A 169 4.21 -13.11 -1.07
N LYS A 170 3.20 -13.78 -0.50
CA LYS A 170 2.46 -13.25 0.65
C LYS A 170 3.38 -13.00 1.83
N ARG A 171 4.27 -13.94 2.16
CA ARG A 171 5.27 -13.75 3.24
C ARG A 171 6.20 -12.59 2.96
N ALA A 172 6.72 -12.44 1.74
CA ALA A 172 7.61 -11.33 1.41
C ALA A 172 6.92 -9.97 1.56
N LEU A 173 5.68 -9.85 1.06
CA LEU A 173 4.87 -8.64 1.21
C LEU A 173 4.59 -8.31 2.68
N THR A 174 4.19 -9.29 3.47
CA THR A 174 3.97 -9.10 4.91
C THR A 174 5.26 -8.71 5.62
N THR A 175 6.38 -9.40 5.38
CA THR A 175 7.67 -9.06 5.99
C THR A 175 8.17 -7.67 5.58
N LEU A 176 7.92 -7.23 4.35
CA LEU A 176 8.27 -5.86 3.93
C LEU A 176 7.44 -4.82 4.67
N SER A 177 6.12 -5.04 4.79
CA SER A 177 5.24 -4.17 5.59
C SER A 177 5.69 -4.14 7.06
N ASP A 178 5.98 -5.31 7.65
CA ASP A 178 6.47 -5.43 9.03
C ASP A 178 7.87 -4.82 9.24
N ALA A 179 8.74 -4.82 8.23
CA ALA A 179 10.08 -4.24 8.33
C ALA A 179 10.09 -2.72 8.17
N LEU A 180 9.11 -2.17 7.44
CA LEU A 180 8.91 -0.73 7.28
C LEU A 180 8.11 -0.13 8.44
N HIS A 181 7.28 -0.95 9.08
CA HIS A 181 6.73 -0.71 10.40
C HIS A 181 7.27 -1.74 11.40
N PRO A 182 8.59 -1.72 11.69
CA PRO A 182 9.10 -2.55 12.78
C PRO A 182 8.25 -2.20 13.98
N SER A 183 7.62 -3.22 14.57
CA SER A 183 6.75 -3.15 15.74
C SER A 183 7.15 -1.92 16.54
N HIS A 184 6.39 -0.81 16.39
CA HIS A 184 6.87 0.48 16.86
C HIS A 184 7.30 0.30 18.31
N ASP A 185 8.57 0.58 18.60
CA ASP A 185 9.02 0.90 19.94
C ASP A 185 8.08 2.02 20.43
N HIS A 186 7.10 1.63 21.23
CA HIS A 186 6.25 2.47 22.07
C HIS A 186 5.43 3.60 21.44
N ASP A 187 5.10 3.58 20.14
CA ASP A 187 4.18 4.60 19.60
C ASP A 187 2.71 4.18 19.75
N THR A 188 2.07 4.84 20.71
CA THR A 188 0.82 4.47 21.40
C THR A 188 -0.48 4.60 20.58
N ASP A 189 -0.46 4.74 19.25
CA ASP A 189 -1.66 5.11 18.49
C ASP A 189 -2.45 3.95 17.84
N ALA A 190 -1.92 2.72 17.82
CA ALA A 190 -2.72 1.51 17.58
C ALA A 190 -3.34 0.96 18.88
N THR A 191 -3.87 1.82 19.74
CA THR A 191 -4.37 1.41 21.06
C THR A 191 -5.85 1.08 21.04
N TYR A 192 -6.19 -0.17 21.38
CA TYR A 192 -7.58 -0.54 21.67
C TYR A 192 -8.01 0.07 23.01
N ALA A 193 -9.13 0.78 23.04
CA ALA A 193 -9.71 1.29 24.30
C ALA A 193 -10.01 0.12 25.25
N TRP A 194 -9.51 0.17 26.48
CA TRP A 194 -9.67 -0.91 27.45
C TRP A 194 -10.84 -0.66 28.40
N SER A 195 -11.91 -1.44 28.25
CA SER A 195 -13.12 -1.33 29.07
C SER A 195 -13.09 -2.18 30.36
N GLY A 196 -12.00 -2.94 30.60
CA GLY A 196 -11.75 -3.64 31.85
C GLY A 196 -11.59 -5.16 31.74
N GLY A 197 -11.15 -5.78 32.83
CA GLY A 197 -10.91 -7.23 32.93
C GLY A 197 -9.43 -7.61 32.84
N ARG A 198 -9.14 -8.84 32.40
CA ARG A 198 -7.77 -9.28 32.07
C ARG A 198 -7.46 -8.95 30.60
N PRO A 199 -6.30 -8.31 30.30
CA PRO A 199 -5.90 -8.02 28.93
C PRO A 199 -5.87 -9.25 28.02
N PRO A 200 -6.15 -9.09 26.72
CA PRO A 200 -5.89 -10.14 25.74
C PRO A 200 -4.42 -10.58 25.75
N LEU A 201 -4.19 -11.78 25.22
CA LEU A 201 -2.87 -12.39 25.19
C LEU A 201 -1.90 -11.51 24.39
N GLY A 202 -0.72 -11.19 24.93
CA GLY A 202 0.25 -10.35 24.23
C GLY A 202 -0.03 -8.85 24.33
N PHE A 203 -0.98 -8.45 25.18
CA PHE A 203 -1.26 -7.04 25.48
C PHE A 203 -1.15 -6.77 26.98
N GLU A 204 -0.77 -5.55 27.32
CA GLU A 204 -0.85 -4.95 28.66
C GLU A 204 -1.73 -3.70 28.65
N VAL A 205 -2.10 -3.21 29.84
CA VAL A 205 -2.87 -1.97 29.97
C VAL A 205 -1.92 -0.85 30.34
N ASP A 206 -1.84 0.17 29.50
CA ASP A 206 -1.22 1.44 29.82
C ASP A 206 -2.21 2.58 29.57
N GLY A 207 -2.36 3.50 30.53
CA GLY A 207 -3.24 4.66 30.38
C GLY A 207 -4.72 4.35 30.06
N GLY A 208 -5.24 3.17 30.39
CA GLY A 208 -6.61 2.75 30.03
C GLY A 208 -6.75 2.26 28.58
N ARG A 209 -5.64 1.92 27.94
CA ARG A 209 -5.54 1.41 26.58
C ARG A 209 -4.74 0.10 26.56
N LEU A 210 -4.97 -0.73 25.55
CA LEU A 210 -4.18 -1.94 25.33
C LEU A 210 -2.94 -1.64 24.50
N VAL A 211 -1.77 -1.96 25.05
CA VAL A 211 -0.47 -1.83 24.39
C VAL A 211 0.11 -3.24 24.16
N GLU A 212 0.71 -3.46 22.99
CA GLU A 212 1.35 -4.74 22.64
C GLU A 212 2.58 -4.98 23.54
N THR A 213 2.77 -6.22 24.00
CA THR A 213 3.97 -6.62 24.77
C THR A 213 5.08 -7.11 23.85
N ASP A 214 6.32 -7.19 24.33
CA ASP A 214 7.46 -7.79 23.60
C ASP A 214 7.21 -9.22 23.07
N GLU A 215 6.26 -9.94 23.67
CA GLU A 215 5.89 -11.31 23.27
C GLU A 215 4.84 -11.35 22.14
N TYR A 216 4.30 -10.21 21.73
CA TYR A 216 3.18 -10.10 20.79
C TYR A 216 3.48 -10.79 19.45
N ASP A 217 4.62 -10.51 18.81
CA ASP A 217 5.00 -11.11 17.53
C ASP A 217 5.14 -12.64 17.61
N ARG A 218 5.72 -13.11 18.72
CA ARG A 218 5.83 -14.54 19.02
C ARG A 218 4.45 -15.18 19.19
N ILE A 219 3.52 -14.48 19.83
CA ILE A 219 2.14 -14.93 20.01
C ILE A 219 1.43 -15.01 18.66
N CYS A 220 1.47 -13.96 17.84
CA CYS A 220 0.89 -13.92 16.50
C CYS A 220 1.40 -15.07 15.62
N THR A 221 2.72 -15.29 15.62
CA THR A 221 3.35 -16.43 14.91
C THR A 221 2.76 -17.77 15.35
N VAL A 222 2.63 -17.99 16.66
CA VAL A 222 2.10 -19.26 17.17
C VAL A 222 0.60 -19.41 16.89
N LEU A 223 -0.18 -18.33 16.93
CA LEU A 223 -1.59 -18.36 16.58
C LEU A 223 -1.79 -18.64 15.08
N GLN A 224 -0.96 -18.06 14.21
CA GLN A 224 -0.96 -18.35 12.78
C GLN A 224 -0.70 -19.83 12.51
N GLN A 225 0.31 -20.43 13.17
CA GLN A 225 0.58 -21.87 13.08
C GLN A 225 -0.62 -22.74 13.50
N VAL A 226 -1.44 -22.27 14.45
CA VAL A 226 -2.66 -22.99 14.84
C VAL A 226 -3.72 -22.89 13.75
N ARG A 227 -3.89 -21.70 13.17
CA ARG A 227 -4.84 -21.43 12.08
C ARG A 227 -4.52 -22.25 10.84
N ASP A 228 -3.25 -22.32 10.48
CA ASP A 228 -2.74 -23.10 9.35
C ASP A 228 -2.68 -24.61 9.65
N SER A 229 -3.20 -25.03 10.81
CA SER A 229 -3.22 -26.43 11.27
C SER A 229 -1.84 -27.09 11.42
N GLU A 230 -0.76 -26.29 11.46
CA GLU A 230 0.61 -26.76 11.69
C GLU A 230 0.85 -27.15 13.15
N THR A 231 0.10 -26.56 14.09
CA THR A 231 0.15 -26.91 15.51
C THR A 231 -1.24 -26.94 16.13
N SER A 232 -1.43 -27.77 17.17
CA SER A 232 -2.72 -27.84 17.86
C SER A 232 -2.91 -26.68 18.85
N LYS A 233 -4.16 -26.24 19.03
CA LYS A 233 -4.56 -25.27 20.08
C LYS A 233 -3.98 -25.62 21.47
N ARG A 234 -3.90 -26.92 21.81
CA ARG A 234 -3.31 -27.41 23.06
C ARG A 234 -1.79 -27.20 23.14
N ARG A 235 -1.08 -27.47 22.04
CA ARG A 235 0.39 -27.31 21.96
C ARG A 235 0.78 -25.83 21.96
N ALA A 236 0.02 -24.99 21.26
CA ALA A 236 0.16 -23.53 21.30
C ALA A 236 -0.04 -22.97 22.72
N ALA A 237 -1.12 -23.37 23.40
CA ALA A 237 -1.38 -22.95 24.78
C ALA A 237 -0.20 -23.28 25.73
N LYS A 238 0.36 -24.49 25.60
CA LYS A 238 1.56 -24.88 26.37
C LYS A 238 2.79 -24.04 26.01
N ARG A 239 2.99 -23.72 24.72
CA ARG A 239 4.13 -22.94 24.22
C ARG A 239 4.08 -21.47 24.67
N LEU A 240 2.87 -20.90 24.75
CA LEU A 240 2.62 -19.52 25.16
C LEU A 240 2.33 -19.37 26.65
N GLY A 241 2.34 -20.46 27.43
CA GLY A 241 2.10 -20.41 28.87
C GLY A 241 0.68 -19.95 29.25
N CYS A 242 -0.31 -20.19 28.39
CA CYS A 242 -1.68 -19.73 28.58
C CYS A 242 -2.70 -20.90 28.56
N SER A 243 -3.97 -20.57 28.77
CA SER A 243 -5.03 -21.58 28.71
C SER A 243 -5.43 -21.86 27.26
N ARG A 244 -5.96 -23.06 26.99
CA ARG A 244 -6.55 -23.37 25.66
C ARG A 244 -7.68 -22.40 25.30
N GLY A 245 -8.47 -21.97 26.28
CA GLY A 245 -9.52 -20.97 26.07
C GLY A 245 -8.97 -19.64 25.58
N THR A 246 -7.80 -19.21 26.09
CA THR A 246 -7.12 -17.99 25.63
C THR A 246 -6.76 -18.07 24.14
N ILE A 247 -6.27 -19.23 23.68
CA ILE A 247 -5.98 -19.46 22.24
C ILE A 247 -7.27 -19.45 21.41
N ILE A 248 -8.33 -20.07 21.89
CA ILE A 248 -9.64 -20.09 21.22
C ILE A 248 -10.16 -18.66 21.07
N ASN A 249 -10.21 -17.88 22.16
CA ASN A 249 -10.69 -16.51 22.12
C ASN A 249 -9.86 -15.62 21.18
N ALA A 250 -8.53 -15.82 21.12
CA ALA A 250 -7.67 -15.09 20.20
C ALA A 250 -7.99 -15.42 18.72
N LEU A 251 -8.29 -16.68 18.42
CA LEU A 251 -8.58 -17.14 17.05
C LEU A 251 -10.02 -16.85 16.60
N GLU A 252 -10.98 -16.94 17.52
CA GLU A 252 -12.42 -16.96 17.20
C GLU A 252 -13.10 -15.64 17.56
N ASP A 253 -12.76 -15.03 18.70
CA ASP A 253 -13.44 -13.81 19.18
C ASP A 253 -12.70 -12.53 18.81
N ARG A 254 -11.37 -12.59 18.64
CA ARG A 254 -10.51 -11.42 18.43
C ARG A 254 -9.45 -11.59 17.32
N PRO A 255 -9.74 -12.24 16.18
CA PRO A 255 -8.75 -12.53 15.15
C PRO A 255 -8.06 -11.27 14.59
N SER A 256 -8.79 -10.16 14.47
CA SER A 256 -8.26 -8.88 13.97
C SER A 256 -7.19 -8.26 14.87
N MET A 257 -7.24 -8.51 16.19
CA MET A 257 -6.22 -8.04 17.13
C MET A 257 -4.86 -8.72 16.94
N TYR A 258 -4.78 -9.78 16.14
CA TYR A 258 -3.56 -10.56 15.90
C TYR A 258 -3.22 -10.68 14.40
N GLY A 259 -3.88 -9.89 13.54
CA GLY A 259 -3.70 -9.97 12.08
C GLY A 259 -4.14 -11.31 11.47
N LEU A 260 -5.06 -12.02 12.11
CA LEU A 260 -5.53 -13.34 11.69
C LEU A 260 -6.81 -13.22 10.84
N VAL A 261 -6.72 -12.61 9.66
CA VAL A 261 -7.83 -12.55 8.67
C VAL A 261 -7.79 -13.73 7.72
#